data_AF-A0A9W4T0X1-F1
#
_entry.id   AF-A0A9W4T0X1-F1
#
_cell.length_a   1.000
_cell.length_b   1.000
_cell.length_c   1.000
_cell.angle_alpha   90.00
_cell.angle_beta   90.00
_cell.angle_gamma   90.00
#
_symmetry.space_group_name_H-M   'P 1'
#
loop_
_entity.id
_entity.type
_entity.pdbx_description
1 polymer ?
#
loop_
_entity_poly.entity_id
_entity_poly.type
_entity_poly.pdbx_seq_one_letter_code
_entity_poly.pdbx_strand_id
1 'polypeptide(L)'
;MSAKEPVQKTNHSPNDSEHSDSEEGIKHRTHRYNLTPVEIQRLQLEKLLRKVDKPVNIPEMVDKPKLKPPKDIVRNVQGSSAGAGSGEFHVYRAHRRREYTRLKIMEEETKKEEERQDFEEKVAVVKAQEEEKTAKKRAKRQKKKQIKKQNIKKAKTKQEDKDKQTDTNDDNKDLSTELRNASSNSDTEGNNE
;
A
#
# COMPACT_ATOMS: atom_id res chain seq x y z
N MET A 1 32.42 -31.30 33.33
CA MET A 1 31.56 -30.76 32.26
C MET A 1 32.30 -29.60 31.64
N SER A 2 33.00 -29.85 30.52
CA SER A 2 33.94 -28.92 29.89
C SER A 2 33.31 -28.46 28.56
N ALA A 3 32.97 -27.18 28.51
CA ALA A 3 32.48 -26.51 27.30
C ALA A 3 33.67 -26.21 26.39
N LYS A 4 33.65 -26.76 25.17
CA LYS A 4 34.61 -26.44 24.11
C LYS A 4 34.07 -25.26 23.31
N GLU A 5 34.75 -24.12 23.40
CA GLU A 5 34.60 -23.01 22.47
C GLU A 5 35.14 -23.41 21.08
N PRO A 6 34.48 -23.02 19.96
CA PRO A 6 35.02 -23.25 18.64
C PRO A 6 36.07 -22.19 18.28
N VAL A 7 37.31 -22.65 18.14
CA VAL A 7 38.48 -21.90 17.68
C VAL A 7 38.24 -21.29 16.29
N GLN A 8 38.36 -19.97 16.21
CA GLN A 8 38.39 -19.22 14.95
C GLN A 8 39.68 -19.58 14.18
N LYS A 9 39.54 -20.18 12.99
CA LYS A 9 40.67 -20.42 12.09
C LYS A 9 41.01 -19.13 11.35
N THR A 10 42.07 -18.46 11.77
CA THR A 10 42.73 -17.42 10.97
C THR A 10 43.67 -18.12 9.99
N ASN A 11 43.37 -18.03 8.70
CA ASN A 11 44.31 -18.42 7.65
C ASN A 11 45.08 -17.17 7.24
N HIS A 12 46.33 -17.05 7.69
CA HIS A 12 47.35 -16.15 7.13
C HIS A 12 48.49 -17.01 6.60
N SER A 13 48.69 -16.99 5.28
CA SER A 13 49.97 -17.28 4.64
C SER A 13 49.89 -16.95 3.14
N PRO A 14 51.02 -16.71 2.45
CA PRO A 14 51.69 -15.43 2.41
C PRO A 14 51.70 -14.85 0.98
N ASN A 15 51.97 -13.55 0.90
CA ASN A 15 52.22 -12.84 -0.34
C ASN A 15 53.52 -13.37 -0.97
N ASP A 16 53.48 -13.84 -2.22
CA ASP A 16 54.67 -13.98 -3.05
C ASP A 16 54.35 -13.88 -4.55
N SER A 17 55.22 -13.15 -5.25
CA SER A 17 55.36 -12.94 -6.70
C SER A 17 54.45 -11.91 -7.41
N GLU A 18 55.05 -10.74 -7.60
CA GLU A 18 54.72 -9.74 -8.63
C GLU A 18 54.97 -10.25 -10.07
N HIS A 19 54.44 -9.48 -11.04
CA HIS A 19 54.69 -9.43 -12.50
C HIS A 19 53.76 -10.19 -13.47
N SER A 20 52.79 -9.48 -14.06
CA SER A 20 52.90 -8.98 -15.45
C SER A 20 51.61 -8.30 -15.92
N ASP A 21 51.78 -7.13 -16.54
CA ASP A 21 50.76 -6.36 -17.24
C ASP A 21 50.02 -7.17 -18.31
N SER A 22 48.70 -7.27 -18.16
CA SER A 22 47.77 -7.36 -19.28
C SER A 22 46.39 -6.88 -18.82
N GLU A 23 45.99 -5.68 -19.26
CA GLU A 23 44.62 -5.16 -19.16
C GLU A 23 43.66 -6.04 -19.96
N GLU A 24 43.29 -7.21 -19.43
CA GLU A 24 42.09 -7.91 -19.84
C GLU A 24 41.19 -8.04 -18.62
N GLY A 25 40.13 -7.23 -18.63
CA GLY A 25 39.19 -7.08 -17.52
C GLY A 25 38.86 -8.40 -16.85
N ILE A 26 39.00 -8.41 -15.53
CA ILE A 26 38.67 -9.52 -14.64
C ILE A 26 37.26 -10.00 -15.00
N LYS A 27 37.18 -11.07 -15.81
CA LYS A 27 35.93 -11.79 -16.06
C LYS A 27 35.60 -12.49 -14.77
N HIS A 28 34.98 -11.76 -13.83
CA HIS A 28 34.34 -12.35 -12.67
C HIS A 28 33.47 -13.49 -13.22
N ARG A 29 33.76 -14.73 -12.80
CA ARG A 29 32.96 -15.88 -13.21
C ARG A 29 31.54 -15.60 -12.75
N THR A 30 30.71 -15.10 -13.65
CA THR A 30 29.29 -14.89 -13.34
C THR A 30 28.75 -16.26 -13.02
N HIS A 31 28.22 -16.41 -11.82
CA HIS A 31 27.55 -17.64 -11.45
C HIS A 31 26.35 -17.76 -12.39
N ARG A 32 26.46 -18.67 -13.38
CA ARG A 32 25.44 -18.88 -14.42
C ARG A 32 24.12 -19.43 -13.85
N TYR A 33 24.08 -19.69 -12.54
CA TYR A 33 22.96 -20.14 -11.74
C TYR A 33 22.99 -19.42 -10.37
N ASN A 34 21.82 -19.18 -9.77
CA ASN A 34 21.64 -18.45 -8.50
C ASN A 34 22.05 -16.97 -8.53
N LEU A 35 21.60 -16.24 -9.55
CA LEU A 35 21.85 -14.81 -9.64
C LEU A 35 21.10 -14.05 -8.55
N THR A 36 21.76 -13.03 -8.00
CA THR A 36 21.10 -12.10 -7.08
C THR A 36 20.03 -11.28 -7.82
N PRO A 37 19.01 -10.75 -7.13
CA PRO A 37 17.99 -9.90 -7.77
C PRO A 37 18.59 -8.73 -8.56
N VAL A 38 19.69 -8.16 -8.05
CA VAL A 38 20.43 -7.06 -8.69
C VAL A 38 21.10 -7.54 -9.98
N GLU A 39 21.70 -8.72 -9.97
CA GLU A 39 22.32 -9.31 -11.17
C GLU A 39 21.28 -9.65 -12.25
N ILE A 40 20.09 -10.13 -11.87
CA ILE A 40 18.98 -10.39 -12.80
C ILE A 40 18.55 -9.08 -13.49
N GLN A 41 18.38 -8.01 -12.71
CA GLN A 41 18.04 -6.69 -13.25
C GLN A 41 19.14 -6.17 -14.18
N ARG A 42 20.42 -6.30 -13.78
CA ARG A 42 21.55 -5.93 -14.62
C ARG A 42 21.52 -6.66 -15.96
N LEU A 43 21.31 -7.97 -15.98
CA LEU A 43 21.20 -8.74 -17.23
C LEU A 43 20.02 -8.30 -18.11
N GLN A 44 18.87 -7.99 -17.51
CA GLN A 44 17.72 -7.47 -18.23
C GLN A 44 18.02 -6.10 -18.84
N LEU A 45 18.68 -5.20 -18.09
CA LEU A 45 19.13 -3.90 -18.59
C LEU A 45 20.16 -4.04 -19.71
N GLU A 46 21.18 -4.88 -19.54
CA GLU A 46 22.17 -5.16 -20.59
C GLU A 46 21.49 -5.68 -21.87
N LYS A 47 20.45 -6.52 -21.73
CA LYS A 47 19.68 -7.02 -22.88
C LYS A 47 18.87 -5.91 -23.57
N LEU A 48 18.26 -5.00 -22.81
CA LEU A 48 17.52 -3.86 -23.36
C LEU A 48 18.46 -2.85 -24.04
N LEU A 49 19.58 -2.53 -23.40
CA LEU A 49 20.57 -1.57 -23.90
C LEU A 49 21.34 -2.05 -25.13
N ARG A 50 21.39 -3.35 -25.41
CA ARG A 50 21.94 -3.89 -26.68
C ARG A 50 21.18 -3.38 -27.92
N LYS A 51 19.91 -3.00 -27.80
CA LYS A 51 19.07 -2.52 -28.91
C LYS A 51 18.22 -1.33 -28.46
N VAL A 52 18.87 -0.19 -28.29
CA VAL A 52 18.23 1.06 -27.84
C VAL A 52 17.17 1.56 -28.84
N ASP A 53 17.38 1.34 -30.14
CA ASP A 53 16.45 1.81 -31.19
C ASP A 53 15.11 1.04 -31.21
N LYS A 54 15.04 -0.14 -30.58
CA LYS A 54 13.81 -0.93 -30.55
C LYS A 54 12.91 -0.44 -29.40
N PRO A 55 11.68 0.04 -29.68
CA PRO A 55 10.77 0.43 -28.61
C PRO A 55 10.44 -0.77 -27.72
N VAL A 56 10.45 -0.54 -26.41
CA VAL A 56 10.11 -1.55 -25.40
C VAL A 56 8.59 -1.73 -25.37
N ASN A 57 8.11 -2.94 -25.61
CA ASN A 57 6.68 -3.25 -25.51
C ASN A 57 6.32 -3.53 -24.04
N ILE A 58 5.69 -2.56 -23.39
CA ILE A 58 5.09 -2.75 -22.06
C ILE A 58 3.72 -3.41 -22.30
N PRO A 59 3.48 -4.63 -21.79
CA PRO A 59 2.19 -5.28 -21.95
C PRO A 59 1.08 -4.39 -21.38
N GLU A 60 0.07 -4.11 -22.21
CA GLU A 60 -1.16 -3.50 -21.73
C GLU A 60 -1.90 -4.49 -20.82
N MET A 61 -2.72 -3.95 -19.91
CA MET A 61 -3.52 -4.78 -19.02
C MET A 61 -4.44 -5.67 -19.87
N VAL A 62 -4.29 -6.99 -19.72
CA VAL A 62 -5.16 -7.93 -20.42
C VAL A 62 -6.59 -7.81 -19.89
N ASP A 63 -7.53 -7.63 -20.80
CA ASP A 63 -8.95 -7.69 -20.48
C ASP A 63 -9.30 -9.05 -19.86
N LYS A 64 -10.26 -9.03 -18.92
CA LYS A 64 -10.83 -10.26 -18.37
C LYS A 64 -11.38 -11.14 -19.50
N PRO A 65 -11.26 -12.47 -19.41
CA PRO A 65 -11.75 -13.37 -20.44
C PRO A 65 -13.28 -13.24 -20.59
N LYS A 66 -13.73 -12.56 -21.63
CA LYS A 66 -15.16 -12.44 -21.97
C LYS A 66 -15.57 -13.61 -22.86
N LEU A 67 -16.76 -14.15 -22.61
CA LEU A 67 -17.34 -15.12 -23.53
C LEU A 67 -17.74 -14.45 -24.84
N LYS A 68 -17.55 -15.19 -25.93
CA LYS A 68 -18.06 -14.76 -27.23
C LYS A 68 -19.59 -14.68 -27.15
N PRO A 69 -20.19 -13.61 -27.71
CA PRO A 69 -21.65 -13.50 -27.74
C PRO A 69 -22.26 -14.70 -28.50
N PRO A 70 -23.49 -15.09 -28.15
CA PRO A 70 -24.22 -16.08 -28.93
C PRO A 70 -24.38 -15.60 -30.38
N LYS A 71 -24.48 -16.54 -31.31
CA LYS A 71 -24.72 -16.20 -32.72
C LYS A 71 -26.21 -15.88 -32.91
N ASP A 72 -26.52 -14.81 -33.63
CA ASP A 72 -27.91 -14.39 -33.86
C ASP A 72 -28.70 -15.41 -34.70
N ILE A 73 -28.08 -15.99 -35.72
CA ILE A 73 -28.73 -16.97 -36.61
C ILE A 73 -27.93 -18.28 -36.61
N VAL A 74 -28.58 -19.35 -36.18
CA VAL A 74 -28.08 -20.72 -36.32
C VAL A 74 -28.61 -21.29 -37.64
N ARG A 75 -27.73 -21.54 -38.59
CA ARG A 75 -28.09 -22.00 -39.96
C ARG A 75 -28.40 -23.49 -40.04
N ASN A 76 -28.06 -24.26 -39.01
CA ASN A 76 -28.04 -25.73 -39.05
C ASN A 76 -29.12 -26.33 -38.13
N VAL A 77 -30.28 -25.66 -38.02
CA VAL A 77 -31.38 -26.13 -37.18
C VAL A 77 -32.17 -27.18 -37.95
N GLN A 78 -32.11 -28.43 -37.50
CA GLN A 78 -32.94 -29.53 -38.01
C GLN A 78 -34.38 -29.37 -37.51
N GLY A 79 -35.37 -29.86 -38.26
CA GLY A 79 -36.79 -29.69 -37.92
C GLY A 79 -37.17 -30.25 -36.55
N SER A 80 -38.17 -29.66 -35.89
CA SER A 80 -38.52 -29.94 -34.48
C SER A 80 -38.95 -31.39 -34.19
N SER A 81 -39.46 -32.11 -35.20
CA SER A 81 -39.85 -33.52 -35.09
C SER A 81 -38.77 -34.49 -35.56
N ALA A 82 -37.61 -33.98 -36.01
CA ALA A 82 -36.56 -34.82 -36.54
C ALA A 82 -35.79 -35.49 -35.39
N GLY A 83 -35.38 -36.75 -35.57
CA GLY A 83 -34.68 -37.53 -34.55
C GLY A 83 -33.27 -37.00 -34.23
N ALA A 84 -32.70 -37.47 -33.12
CA ALA A 84 -31.37 -37.09 -32.69
C ALA A 84 -30.30 -37.57 -33.69
N GLY A 85 -29.56 -36.62 -34.27
CA GLY A 85 -28.42 -36.90 -35.15
C GLY A 85 -27.16 -37.28 -34.36
N SER A 86 -26.19 -37.90 -35.03
CA SER A 86 -24.91 -38.30 -34.43
C SER A 86 -24.06 -37.12 -33.90
N GLY A 87 -24.27 -35.92 -34.46
CA GLY A 87 -23.59 -34.69 -34.04
C GLY A 87 -24.24 -33.96 -32.87
N GLU A 88 -25.49 -34.30 -32.51
CA GLU A 88 -26.28 -33.54 -31.52
C GLU A 88 -25.64 -33.58 -30.13
N PHE A 89 -25.04 -34.71 -29.77
CA PHE A 89 -24.29 -34.84 -28.51
C PHE A 89 -23.15 -33.82 -28.39
N HIS A 90 -22.41 -33.58 -29.47
CA HIS A 90 -21.32 -32.60 -29.46
C HIS A 90 -21.82 -31.16 -29.45
N VAL A 91 -22.95 -30.88 -30.09
CA VAL A 91 -23.63 -29.58 -30.03
C VAL A 91 -24.04 -29.29 -28.58
N TYR A 92 -24.74 -30.23 -27.93
CA TYR A 92 -25.10 -30.11 -26.52
C TYR A 92 -23.89 -29.92 -25.61
N ARG A 93 -22.84 -30.74 -25.77
CA ARG A 93 -21.61 -30.63 -24.96
C ARG A 93 -20.96 -29.24 -25.09
N ALA A 94 -20.89 -28.71 -26.30
CA ALA A 94 -20.33 -27.38 -26.55
C ALA A 94 -21.21 -26.26 -25.96
N HIS A 95 -22.54 -26.38 -26.11
CA HIS A 95 -23.50 -25.42 -25.56
C HIS A 95 -23.47 -25.43 -24.02
N ARG A 96 -23.52 -26.60 -23.40
CA ARG A 96 -23.43 -26.77 -21.95
C ARG A 96 -22.15 -26.19 -21.37
N ARG A 97 -21.01 -26.45 -22.01
CA ARG A 97 -19.72 -25.88 -21.58
C ARG A 97 -19.72 -24.36 -21.68
N ARG A 98 -20.26 -23.79 -22.77
CA ARG A 98 -20.41 -22.33 -22.93
C ARG A 98 -21.28 -21.75 -21.83
N GLU A 99 -22.41 -22.39 -21.55
CA GLU A 99 -23.37 -21.93 -20.55
C GLU A 99 -22.82 -21.99 -19.14
N TYR A 100 -22.16 -23.08 -18.74
CA TYR A 100 -21.52 -23.17 -17.44
C TYR A 100 -20.40 -22.16 -17.27
N THR A 101 -19.63 -21.91 -18.34
CA THR A 101 -18.61 -20.86 -18.29
C THR A 101 -19.27 -19.48 -18.14
N ARG A 102 -20.44 -19.27 -18.74
CA ARG A 102 -21.19 -18.00 -18.68
C ARG A 102 -21.72 -17.73 -17.30
N LEU A 103 -22.38 -18.73 -16.70
CA LEU A 103 -22.87 -18.66 -15.33
C LEU A 103 -21.73 -18.44 -14.35
N LYS A 104 -20.62 -19.19 -14.50
CA LYS A 104 -19.44 -19.03 -13.66
C LYS A 104 -18.83 -17.63 -13.71
N ILE A 105 -18.66 -17.05 -14.91
CA ILE A 105 -18.13 -15.68 -15.04
C ILE A 105 -19.08 -14.67 -14.41
N MET A 106 -20.39 -14.82 -14.62
CA MET A 106 -21.40 -13.94 -14.02
C MET A 106 -21.35 -14.00 -12.49
N GLU A 107 -21.32 -15.20 -11.91
CA GLU A 107 -21.21 -15.42 -10.46
C GLU A 107 -19.89 -14.88 -9.87
N GLU A 108 -18.77 -15.07 -10.57
CA GLU A 108 -17.48 -14.52 -10.16
C GLU A 108 -17.46 -12.97 -10.23
N GLU A 109 -18.11 -12.38 -11.22
CA GLU A 109 -18.24 -10.93 -11.36
C GLU A 109 -19.13 -10.34 -10.27
N THR A 110 -20.29 -10.93 -9.99
CA THR A 110 -21.19 -10.46 -8.91
C THR A 110 -20.50 -10.55 -7.56
N LYS A 111 -19.87 -11.69 -7.24
CA LYS A 111 -19.14 -11.87 -5.99
C LYS A 111 -18.00 -10.87 -5.83
N LYS A 112 -17.23 -10.63 -6.90
CA LYS A 112 -16.14 -9.65 -6.87
C LYS A 112 -16.64 -8.22 -6.67
N GLU A 113 -17.80 -7.88 -7.24
CA GLU A 113 -18.39 -6.56 -7.09
C GLU A 113 -18.91 -6.36 -5.66
N GLU A 114 -19.58 -7.37 -5.07
CA GLU A 114 -19.98 -7.36 -3.66
C GLU A 114 -18.78 -7.19 -2.71
N GLU A 115 -17.74 -8.02 -2.88
CA GLU A 115 -16.51 -7.93 -2.07
C GLU A 115 -15.82 -6.56 -2.21
N ARG A 116 -15.89 -5.96 -3.39
CA ARG A 116 -15.33 -4.63 -3.65
C ARG A 116 -16.15 -3.54 -2.95
N GLN A 117 -17.47 -3.58 -3.05
CA GLN A 117 -18.35 -2.62 -2.39
C GLN A 117 -18.16 -2.67 -0.87
N ASP A 118 -18.18 -3.88 -0.30
CA ASP A 118 -17.89 -4.10 1.13
C ASP A 118 -16.54 -3.53 1.56
N PHE A 119 -15.51 -3.71 0.73
CA PHE A 119 -14.18 -3.19 1.00
C PHE A 119 -14.15 -1.66 0.94
N GLU A 120 -14.74 -1.07 -0.10
CA GLU A 120 -14.80 0.37 -0.28
C GLU A 120 -15.57 1.05 0.86
N GLU A 121 -16.68 0.46 1.32
CA GLU A 121 -17.43 0.92 2.49
C GLU A 121 -16.61 0.86 3.77
N LYS A 122 -15.94 -0.28 4.04
CA LYS A 122 -15.07 -0.43 5.22
C LYS A 122 -13.94 0.60 5.22
N VAL A 123 -13.29 0.81 4.07
CA VAL A 123 -12.22 1.81 3.91
C VAL A 123 -12.77 3.22 4.14
N ALA A 124 -13.94 3.55 3.60
CA ALA A 124 -14.56 4.86 3.79
C ALA A 124 -14.88 5.14 5.27
N VAL A 125 -15.43 4.15 5.98
CA VAL A 125 -15.73 4.25 7.42
C VAL A 125 -14.46 4.47 8.23
N VAL A 126 -13.42 3.66 8.00
CA VAL A 126 -12.13 3.80 8.70
C VAL A 126 -11.52 5.17 8.44
N LYS A 127 -11.50 5.60 7.16
CA LYS A 127 -10.98 6.90 6.77
C LYS A 127 -11.73 8.05 7.43
N ALA A 128 -13.06 8.01 7.49
CA ALA A 128 -13.86 9.03 8.16
C ALA A 128 -13.56 9.10 9.67
N GLN A 129 -13.43 7.95 10.34
CA GLN A 129 -13.06 7.90 11.76
C GLN A 129 -11.66 8.46 12.03
N GLU A 130 -10.69 8.15 11.16
CA GLU A 130 -9.33 8.67 11.25
C GLU A 130 -9.27 10.18 10.99
N GLU A 131 -10.03 10.66 10.01
CA GLU A 131 -10.17 12.08 9.70
C GLU A 131 -10.81 12.84 10.85
N GLU A 132 -11.87 12.31 11.49
CA GLU A 132 -12.50 12.93 12.65
C GLU A 132 -11.53 13.02 13.84
N LYS A 133 -10.82 11.93 14.15
CA LYS A 133 -9.78 11.91 15.21
C LYS A 133 -8.66 12.92 14.91
N THR A 134 -8.24 12.99 13.65
CA THR A 134 -7.19 13.90 13.20
C THR A 134 -7.65 15.36 13.22
N ALA A 135 -8.88 15.65 12.79
CA ALA A 135 -9.49 16.97 12.80
C ALA A 135 -9.65 17.50 14.23
N LYS A 136 -10.14 16.67 15.17
CA LYS A 136 -10.21 17.00 16.61
C LYS A 136 -8.84 17.38 17.17
N LYS A 137 -7.80 16.58 16.89
CA LYS A 137 -6.42 16.86 17.32
C LYS A 137 -5.84 18.12 16.65
N ARG A 138 -6.08 18.32 15.36
CA ARG A 138 -5.66 19.49 14.59
C ARG A 138 -6.31 20.77 15.13
N ALA A 139 -7.61 20.76 15.42
CA ALA A 139 -8.33 21.88 16.00
C ALA A 139 -7.77 22.27 17.38
N LYS A 140 -7.46 21.28 18.24
CA LYS A 140 -6.79 21.52 19.54
C LYS A 140 -5.43 22.20 19.37
N ARG A 141 -4.61 21.75 18.42
CA ARG A 141 -3.28 22.36 18.12
C ARG A 141 -3.41 23.77 17.53
N GLN A 142 -4.37 24.00 16.63
CA GLN A 142 -4.67 25.30 16.04
C GLN A 142 -5.06 26.32 17.13
N LYS A 143 -5.97 25.96 18.04
CA LYS A 143 -6.36 26.80 19.19
C LYS A 143 -5.15 27.16 20.07
N LYS A 144 -4.32 26.18 20.44
CA LYS A 144 -3.08 26.43 21.22
C LYS A 144 -2.10 27.36 20.47
N LYS A 145 -1.94 27.18 19.16
CA LYS A 145 -1.09 28.03 18.32
C LYS A 145 -1.61 29.47 18.25
N GLN A 146 -2.92 29.65 18.13
CA GLN A 146 -3.57 30.96 18.14
C GLN A 146 -3.39 31.67 19.49
N ILE A 147 -3.63 30.97 20.61
CA ILE A 147 -3.41 31.51 21.96
C ILE A 147 -1.94 31.91 22.16
N LYS A 148 -0.99 31.05 21.79
CA LYS A 148 0.45 31.37 21.89
C LYS A 148 0.82 32.60 21.03
N LYS A 149 0.29 32.70 19.81
CA LYS A 149 0.49 33.89 18.95
C LYS A 149 -0.09 35.15 19.58
N GLN A 150 -1.29 35.08 20.16
CA GLN A 150 -1.90 36.22 20.86
C GLN A 150 -1.08 36.64 22.08
N ASN A 151 -0.59 35.69 22.88
CA ASN A 151 0.24 35.97 24.05
C ASN A 151 1.59 36.58 23.67
N ILE A 152 2.25 36.09 22.60
CA ILE A 152 3.49 36.69 22.09
C ILE A 152 3.24 38.12 21.59
N LYS A 153 2.13 38.36 20.87
CA LYS A 153 1.75 39.71 20.44
C LYS A 153 1.57 40.62 21.65
N LYS A 154 0.75 40.22 22.63
CA LYS A 154 0.51 40.98 23.87
C LYS A 154 1.81 41.24 24.65
N ALA A 155 2.74 40.28 24.70
CA ALA A 155 4.03 40.46 25.36
C ALA A 155 4.92 41.46 24.63
N LYS A 156 4.94 41.47 23.29
CA LYS A 156 5.65 42.48 22.49
C LYS A 156 5.05 43.87 22.69
N THR A 157 3.72 44.01 22.66
CA THR A 157 3.06 45.32 22.90
C THR A 157 3.34 45.83 24.31
N LYS A 158 3.32 44.95 25.33
CA LYS A 158 3.68 45.32 26.71
C LYS A 158 5.16 45.66 26.91
N GLN A 159 6.08 45.13 26.09
CA GLN A 159 7.48 45.56 26.11
C GLN A 159 7.67 46.92 25.45
N GLU A 160 6.97 47.19 24.34
CA GLU A 160 6.98 48.52 23.69
C GLU A 160 6.34 49.62 24.57
N ASP A 161 5.35 49.29 25.40
CA ASP A 161 4.78 50.21 26.40
C ASP A 161 5.65 50.34 27.66
N LYS A 162 6.39 49.30 28.06
CA LYS A 162 7.29 49.36 29.23
C LYS A 162 8.57 50.16 28.98
N ASP A 163 9.07 50.25 27.75
CA ASP A 163 10.17 51.17 27.41
C ASP A 163 9.74 52.65 27.38
N LYS A 164 8.44 52.95 27.56
CA LYS A 164 7.90 54.32 27.71
C LYS A 164 7.44 54.68 29.12
N GLN A 165 7.47 53.74 30.07
CA GLN A 165 6.93 53.95 31.42
C GLN A 165 7.73 53.15 32.45
N THR A 166 8.95 53.61 32.75
CA THR A 166 9.62 53.32 34.02
C THR A 166 9.76 54.61 34.79
N ASP A 167 8.69 54.97 35.52
CA ASP A 167 8.81 55.67 36.80
C ASP A 167 7.54 55.45 37.63
N THR A 168 7.75 55.10 38.90
CA THR A 168 6.80 55.04 40.05
C THR A 168 5.97 53.75 40.32
N ASN A 169 6.51 52.97 41.27
CA ASN A 169 5.92 52.49 42.54
C ASN A 169 4.59 51.72 42.62
N ASP A 170 4.74 50.47 43.07
CA ASP A 170 4.31 49.92 44.38
C ASP A 170 2.89 49.34 44.61
N ASP A 171 2.97 48.15 45.22
CA ASP A 171 2.05 47.40 46.09
C ASP A 171 0.63 46.92 45.73
N ASN A 172 0.45 45.63 46.11
CA ASN A 172 -0.70 44.99 46.77
C ASN A 172 -1.68 44.04 46.03
N LYS A 173 -1.80 42.86 46.67
CA LYS A 173 -2.97 41.97 46.89
C LYS A 173 -3.56 41.10 45.76
N ASP A 174 -3.11 39.84 45.77
CA ASP A 174 -3.82 38.61 46.17
C ASP A 174 -5.29 38.31 45.74
N LEU A 175 -5.55 36.99 45.60
CA LEU A 175 -6.83 36.24 45.48
C LEU A 175 -7.30 35.80 44.07
N SER A 176 -7.22 34.49 43.79
CA SER A 176 -8.39 33.58 43.71
C SER A 176 -8.04 32.24 43.03
N THR A 177 -7.77 31.24 43.87
CA THR A 177 -7.92 29.82 43.56
C THR A 177 -9.36 29.41 43.86
N GLU A 178 -10.12 28.95 42.86
CA GLU A 178 -11.18 27.92 42.96
C GLU A 178 -11.95 27.84 41.64
N LEU A 179 -11.87 26.69 40.96
CA LEU A 179 -12.92 26.08 40.11
C LEU A 179 -12.30 24.80 39.50
N ARG A 180 -12.01 23.82 40.36
CA ARG A 180 -11.79 22.42 39.98
C ARG A 180 -12.43 21.57 41.06
N ASN A 181 -13.71 21.26 40.88
CA ASN A 181 -14.36 20.04 41.36
C ASN A 181 -15.82 20.03 40.89
N ALA A 182 -16.05 19.41 39.74
CA ALA A 182 -17.35 18.86 39.33
C ALA A 182 -17.14 18.01 38.06
N SER A 183 -16.76 16.73 38.24
CA SER A 183 -17.23 15.60 37.41
C SER A 183 -16.51 14.33 37.87
N SER A 184 -16.97 13.78 38.99
CA SER A 184 -16.93 12.36 39.29
C SER A 184 -18.39 11.88 39.38
N ASN A 185 -18.61 10.60 39.04
CA ASN A 185 -19.89 9.86 38.92
C ASN A 185 -20.50 9.93 37.52
N SER A 186 -21.03 8.88 36.92
CA SER A 186 -20.96 7.40 37.03
C SER A 186 -21.82 6.90 35.84
N ASP A 187 -21.84 5.58 35.62
CA ASP A 187 -22.78 4.84 34.75
C ASP A 187 -22.36 4.77 33.26
N THR A 188 -22.28 3.60 32.60
CA THR A 188 -23.07 2.36 32.79
C THR A 188 -22.27 1.14 32.30
N GLU A 189 -22.29 0.06 33.08
CA GLU A 189 -22.10 -1.30 32.60
C GLU A 189 -23.25 -1.68 31.65
N GLY A 190 -22.93 -2.43 30.59
CA GLY A 190 -23.91 -2.93 29.63
C GLY A 190 -23.33 -4.10 28.85
N ASN A 191 -23.78 -5.30 29.24
CA ASN A 191 -23.63 -6.62 28.63
C ASN A 191 -23.50 -6.64 27.09
N ASN A 192 -22.79 -7.65 26.57
CA ASN A 192 -23.40 -8.64 25.69
C ASN A 192 -22.53 -9.91 25.59
N GLU A 193 -23.21 -11.04 25.72
CA GLU A 193 -22.79 -12.40 25.32
C GLU A 193 -22.35 -12.46 23.85
#